data_AF-A0A965FKV3-F1
#
_entry.id   AF-A0A965FKV3-F1
#
_cell.length_a   1.000
_cell.length_b   1.000
_cell.length_c   1.000
_cell.angle_alpha   90.00
_cell.angle_beta   90.00
_cell.angle_gamma   90.00
#
_symmetry.space_group_name_H-M   'P 1'
#
loop_
_entity.id
_entity.type
_entity.pdbx_description
1 polymer ?
#
loop_
_entity_poly.entity_id
_entity_poly.type
_entity_poly.pdbx_seq_one_letter_code
_entity_poly.pdbx_strand_id
1 'polypeptide(L)'
;MCGIIGIVSRPSGRAVPAPAAVLALLDEAVAAGDDLAAAARLLSAADEMLRGDAGIVALAGNLSLAGDISGRLDLVDARADSAEAGLDLMHGDSAAIDAAAAVVSAVRDASWSLRRDRLRTADAVHALAGAGAAHHTLHGYLSVQQALSAIDRMEVRGRDSAGIGVVVWGADLSAVTSRFAGDIARRCADDLFTNNSVRSVSGNLLFVYKAAAEIGELGDNTRNMRAA
;
A
#
# COMPACT_ATOMS: atom_id res chain seq x y z
N MET A 1 6.69 22.66 -4.30
CA MET A 1 7.70 21.62 -4.60
C MET A 1 7.15 20.81 -5.75
N CYS A 2 7.86 20.67 -6.88
CA CYS A 2 7.39 19.88 -8.01
C CYS A 2 8.06 18.51 -7.96
N GLY A 3 7.29 17.44 -7.74
CA GLY A 3 7.77 16.07 -7.72
C GLY A 3 7.07 15.24 -8.80
N ILE A 4 7.82 14.36 -9.46
CA ILE A 4 7.29 13.38 -10.42
C ILE A 4 7.68 12.00 -9.91
N ILE A 5 6.72 11.08 -9.93
CA ILE A 5 6.92 9.69 -9.54
C ILE A 5 6.46 8.82 -10.71
N GLY A 6 7.34 7.93 -11.17
CA GLY A 6 7.04 6.94 -12.19
C GLY A 6 6.99 5.55 -11.55
N ILE A 7 5.89 4.85 -11.73
CA ILE A 7 5.76 3.45 -11.31
C ILE A 7 5.65 2.59 -12.57
N VAL A 8 6.65 1.73 -12.76
CA VAL A 8 6.64 0.70 -13.79
C VAL A 8 6.69 -0.63 -13.06
N SER A 9 5.56 -1.33 -13.06
CA SER A 9 5.44 -2.63 -12.41
C SER A 9 5.45 -3.75 -13.44
N ARG A 10 5.99 -4.89 -13.03
CA ARG A 10 5.87 -6.16 -13.74
C ARG A 10 5.28 -7.17 -12.76
N PRO A 11 4.41 -8.09 -13.21
CA PRO A 11 3.96 -9.20 -12.37
C PRO A 11 5.18 -9.95 -11.81
N SER A 12 5.23 -10.18 -10.51
CA SER A 12 6.45 -10.72 -9.87
C SER A 12 6.67 -12.20 -10.19
N GLY A 13 5.61 -12.93 -10.53
CA GLY A 13 5.61 -14.39 -10.70
C GLY A 13 5.76 -15.15 -9.37
N ARG A 14 5.84 -14.45 -8.23
CA ARG A 14 5.97 -15.06 -6.91
C ARG A 14 4.66 -15.78 -6.55
N ALA A 15 4.80 -16.97 -5.96
CA ALA A 15 3.65 -17.71 -5.46
C ALA A 15 2.91 -16.88 -4.39
N VAL A 16 1.57 -16.92 -4.44
CA VAL A 16 0.73 -16.28 -3.44
C VAL A 16 0.99 -16.98 -2.10
N PRO A 17 1.36 -16.24 -1.04
CA PRO A 17 1.62 -16.85 0.27
C PRO A 17 0.33 -17.45 0.84
N ALA A 18 0.42 -18.67 1.35
CA ALA A 18 -0.69 -19.32 2.01
C ALA A 18 -1.01 -18.59 3.34
N PRO A 19 -2.29 -18.31 3.65
CA PRO A 19 -2.67 -17.66 4.91
C PRO A 19 -2.08 -18.36 6.14
N ALA A 20 -2.10 -19.70 6.18
CA ALA A 20 -1.53 -20.47 7.28
C ALA A 20 -0.02 -20.26 7.47
N ALA A 21 0.75 -20.06 6.39
CA ALA A 21 2.18 -19.80 6.48
C ALA A 21 2.46 -18.41 7.07
N VAL A 22 1.65 -17.41 6.72
CA VAL A 22 1.72 -16.06 7.32
C VAL A 22 1.40 -16.13 8.81
N LEU A 23 0.30 -16.81 9.16
CA LEU A 23 -0.14 -16.92 10.55
C LEU A 23 0.84 -17.73 11.40
N ALA A 24 1.48 -18.76 10.87
CA ALA A 24 2.51 -19.51 11.59
C ALA A 24 3.66 -18.61 12.07
N LEU A 25 4.19 -17.72 11.21
CA LEU A 25 5.24 -16.77 11.61
C LEU A 25 4.77 -15.81 12.72
N LEU A 26 3.52 -15.36 12.64
CA LEU A 26 2.96 -14.44 13.64
C LEU A 26 2.63 -15.15 14.95
N ASP A 27 2.17 -16.40 14.89
CA ASP A 27 1.94 -17.23 16.07
C ASP A 27 3.28 -17.56 16.76
N GLU A 28 4.36 -17.81 16.00
CA GLU A 28 5.72 -17.93 16.54
C GLU A 28 6.21 -16.61 17.16
N ALA A 29 5.91 -15.46 16.55
CA ALA A 29 6.26 -14.15 17.11
C ALA A 29 5.54 -13.90 18.44
N VAL A 30 4.28 -14.33 18.55
CA VAL A 30 3.52 -14.32 19.80
C VAL A 30 4.08 -15.35 20.79
N ALA A 31 4.54 -16.52 20.35
CA ALA A 31 5.13 -17.53 21.24
C ALA A 31 6.52 -17.13 21.76
N ALA A 32 7.24 -16.24 21.08
CA ALA A 32 8.56 -15.75 21.50
C ALA A 32 8.55 -15.01 22.86
N GLY A 33 7.38 -14.58 23.33
CA GLY A 33 7.23 -13.96 24.66
C GLY A 33 8.05 -12.68 24.78
N ASP A 34 8.98 -12.67 25.74
CA ASP A 34 9.86 -11.54 26.05
C ASP A 34 11.08 -11.43 25.10
N ASP A 35 11.31 -12.42 24.23
CA ASP A 35 12.35 -12.34 23.19
C ASP A 35 11.85 -11.46 22.02
N LEU A 36 11.89 -10.15 22.23
CA LEU A 36 11.48 -9.15 21.24
C LEU A 36 12.37 -9.13 20.00
N ALA A 37 13.64 -9.57 20.11
CA ALA A 37 14.52 -9.70 18.96
C ALA A 37 14.07 -10.85 18.04
N ALA A 38 13.61 -11.97 18.60
CA ALA A 38 12.98 -13.03 17.84
C ALA A 38 11.65 -12.58 17.23
N ALA A 39 10.79 -11.90 18.01
CA ALA A 39 9.53 -11.37 17.51
C ALA A 39 9.74 -10.42 16.32
N ALA A 40 10.68 -9.46 16.41
CA ALA A 40 10.99 -8.54 15.32
C ALA A 40 11.40 -9.26 14.03
N ARG A 41 12.25 -10.30 14.13
CA ARG A 41 12.66 -11.10 12.97
C ARG A 41 11.49 -11.85 12.32
N LEU A 42 10.60 -12.41 13.13
CA LEU A 42 9.43 -13.15 12.65
C LEU A 42 8.39 -12.22 12.00
N LEU A 43 8.14 -11.05 12.60
CA LEU A 43 7.31 -10.02 11.98
C LEU A 43 7.91 -9.53 10.66
N SER A 44 9.22 -9.32 10.60
CA SER A 44 9.92 -8.91 9.37
C SER A 44 9.82 -9.98 8.27
N ALA A 45 9.90 -11.27 8.62
CA ALA A 45 9.71 -12.36 7.68
C ALA A 45 8.27 -12.42 7.14
N ALA A 46 7.27 -12.17 8.01
CA ALA A 46 5.88 -12.06 7.59
C ALA A 46 5.66 -10.84 6.66
N ASP A 47 6.27 -9.69 6.97
CA ASP A 47 6.26 -8.50 6.09
C ASP A 47 6.81 -8.84 4.71
N GLU A 48 7.99 -9.46 4.65
CA GLU A 48 8.65 -9.84 3.40
C GLU A 48 7.78 -10.78 2.56
N MET A 49 7.18 -11.78 3.19
CA MET A 49 6.26 -12.70 2.52
C MET A 49 5.02 -12.00 1.95
N LEU A 50 4.59 -10.87 2.52
CA LEU A 50 3.45 -10.08 2.07
C LEU A 50 3.81 -8.93 1.12
N ARG A 51 5.07 -8.79 0.69
CA ARG A 51 5.47 -7.71 -0.23
C ARG A 51 4.95 -7.89 -1.66
N GLY A 52 4.57 -6.79 -2.29
CA GLY A 52 4.22 -6.76 -3.71
C GLY A 52 2.89 -7.43 -4.05
N ASP A 53 2.71 -7.77 -5.33
CA ASP A 53 1.46 -8.27 -5.90
C ASP A 53 0.99 -9.59 -5.28
N ALA A 54 1.89 -10.54 -5.02
CA ALA A 54 1.52 -11.81 -4.39
C ALA A 54 0.91 -11.61 -2.98
N GLY A 55 1.43 -10.66 -2.20
CA GLY A 55 0.84 -10.32 -0.90
C GLY A 55 -0.50 -9.61 -1.02
N ILE A 56 -0.66 -8.74 -2.02
CA ILE A 56 -1.97 -8.13 -2.31
C ILE A 56 -3.01 -9.18 -2.68
N VAL A 57 -2.65 -10.18 -3.50
CA VAL A 57 -3.57 -11.28 -3.84
C VAL A 57 -3.97 -12.08 -2.59
N ALA A 58 -3.06 -12.28 -1.64
CA ALA A 58 -3.39 -12.98 -0.40
C ALA A 58 -4.32 -12.18 0.54
N LEU A 59 -4.16 -10.85 0.58
CA LEU A 59 -4.81 -9.98 1.56
C LEU A 59 -6.08 -9.28 1.05
N ALA A 60 -6.14 -8.90 -0.23
CA ALA A 60 -7.21 -8.06 -0.77
C ALA A 60 -8.58 -8.75 -0.64
N GLY A 61 -9.50 -8.13 0.12
CA GLY A 61 -10.82 -8.67 0.40
C GLY A 61 -10.84 -9.83 1.41
N ASN A 62 -9.69 -10.24 1.96
CA ASN A 62 -9.60 -11.30 2.95
C ASN A 62 -9.65 -10.73 4.38
N LEU A 63 -10.85 -10.34 4.80
CA LEU A 63 -11.08 -9.71 6.12
C LEU A 63 -10.71 -10.63 7.29
N SER A 64 -10.88 -11.94 7.15
CA SER A 64 -10.48 -12.91 8.18
C SER A 64 -8.98 -12.86 8.40
N LEU A 65 -8.18 -13.02 7.34
CA LEU A 65 -6.73 -12.99 7.44
C LEU A 65 -6.22 -11.63 7.95
N ALA A 66 -6.81 -10.52 7.50
CA ALA A 66 -6.44 -9.19 7.97
C ALA A 66 -6.72 -9.01 9.48
N GLY A 67 -7.88 -9.50 9.95
CA GLY A 67 -8.24 -9.51 11.37
C GLY A 67 -7.32 -10.41 12.18
N ASP A 68 -7.01 -11.61 11.67
CA ASP A 68 -6.11 -12.56 12.31
C ASP A 68 -4.70 -11.98 12.46
N ILE A 69 -4.14 -11.38 11.41
CA ILE A 69 -2.84 -10.68 11.48
C ILE A 69 -2.89 -9.57 12.52
N SER A 70 -3.92 -8.71 12.46
CA SER A 70 -4.05 -7.56 13.37
C SER A 70 -4.08 -8.01 14.84
N GLY A 71 -4.81 -9.09 15.15
CA GLY A 71 -4.87 -9.62 16.51
C GLY A 71 -3.53 -10.13 17.03
N ARG A 72 -2.68 -10.77 16.20
CA ARG A 72 -1.33 -11.17 16.62
C ARG A 72 -0.43 -9.95 16.82
N LEU A 73 -0.55 -8.95 15.95
CA LEU A 73 0.20 -7.71 16.09
C LEU A 73 -0.17 -6.97 17.37
N ASP A 74 -1.44 -6.94 17.77
CA ASP A 74 -1.87 -6.32 19.03
C ASP A 74 -1.19 -6.98 20.25
N LEU A 75 -1.04 -8.31 20.23
CA LEU A 75 -0.36 -9.05 21.29
C LEU A 75 1.14 -8.75 21.36
N VAL A 76 1.80 -8.62 20.21
CA VAL A 76 3.23 -8.29 20.15
C VAL A 76 3.45 -6.81 20.52
N ASP A 77 2.58 -5.91 20.05
CA ASP A 77 2.64 -4.47 20.35
C ASP A 77 2.48 -4.22 21.87
N ALA A 78 1.58 -4.93 22.56
CA ALA A 78 1.41 -4.81 24.01
C ALA A 78 2.68 -5.20 24.81
N ARG A 79 3.49 -6.12 24.28
CA ARG A 79 4.79 -6.48 24.88
C ARG A 79 5.86 -5.44 24.57
N ALA A 80 5.86 -4.91 23.35
CA ALA A 80 6.72 -3.78 23.01
C ALA A 80 6.41 -2.55 23.89
N ASP A 81 5.13 -2.26 24.16
CA ASP A 81 4.70 -1.20 25.10
C ASP A 81 5.28 -1.45 26.51
N SER A 82 5.22 -2.69 26.99
CA SER A 82 5.71 -3.07 28.32
C SER A 82 7.24 -2.96 28.41
N ALA A 83 7.95 -3.37 27.35
CA ALA A 83 9.41 -3.26 27.28
C ALA A 83 9.86 -1.80 27.18
N GLU A 84 9.16 -0.97 26.42
CA GLU A 84 9.41 0.46 26.30
C GLU A 84 9.27 1.16 27.65
N ALA A 85 8.20 0.88 28.41
CA ALA A 85 8.04 1.39 29.76
C ALA A 85 9.16 0.92 30.73
N GLY A 86 9.72 -0.26 30.48
CA GLY A 86 10.88 -0.77 31.21
C GLY A 86 12.16 0.02 30.94
N LEU A 87 12.34 0.54 29.73
CA LEU A 87 13.52 1.34 29.35
C LEU A 87 13.63 2.62 30.18
N ASP A 88 12.52 3.30 30.43
CA ASP A 88 12.47 4.53 31.24
C ASP A 88 12.95 4.33 32.69
N LEU A 89 12.86 3.09 33.18
CA LEU A 89 13.27 2.69 34.52
C LEU A 89 14.71 2.12 34.55
N MET A 90 15.33 1.88 33.39
CA MET A 90 16.69 1.40 33.33
C MET A 90 17.67 2.48 33.78
N HIS A 91 18.49 2.14 34.76
CA HIS A 91 19.59 2.98 35.21
C HIS A 91 20.88 2.18 34.97
N GLY A 92 21.78 2.67 34.11
CA GLY A 92 22.99 1.91 33.79
C GLY A 92 23.71 2.39 32.53
N ASP A 93 24.51 1.48 31.96
CA ASP A 93 25.30 1.69 30.76
C ASP A 93 24.42 2.09 29.56
N SER A 94 24.73 3.25 28.96
CA SER A 94 24.04 3.77 27.77
C SER A 94 24.00 2.75 26.64
N ALA A 95 25.06 1.96 26.44
CA ALA A 95 25.11 0.99 25.36
C ALA A 95 24.07 -0.13 25.52
N ALA A 96 23.79 -0.54 26.76
CA ALA A 96 22.77 -1.55 27.05
C ALA A 96 21.34 -0.99 26.85
N ILE A 97 21.11 0.26 27.23
CA ILE A 97 19.83 0.96 27.01
C ILE A 97 19.58 1.14 25.50
N ASP A 98 20.59 1.59 24.75
CA ASP A 98 20.49 1.79 23.30
C ASP A 98 20.21 0.47 22.57
N ALA A 99 20.88 -0.62 22.97
CA ALA A 99 20.64 -1.94 22.39
C ALA A 99 19.21 -2.44 22.65
N ALA A 100 18.69 -2.24 23.87
CA ALA A 100 17.32 -2.62 24.22
C ALA A 100 16.28 -1.75 23.48
N ALA A 101 16.52 -0.43 23.39
CA ALA A 101 15.68 0.48 22.62
C ALA A 101 15.62 0.10 21.13
N ALA A 102 16.76 -0.27 20.53
CA ALA A 102 16.82 -0.70 19.14
C ALA A 102 15.97 -1.95 18.87
N VAL A 103 15.90 -2.88 19.82
CA VAL A 103 15.04 -4.08 19.69
C VAL A 103 13.56 -3.69 19.73
N VAL A 104 13.15 -2.80 20.63
CA VAL A 104 11.78 -2.29 20.69
C VAL A 104 11.41 -1.57 19.38
N SER A 105 12.30 -0.70 18.88
CA SER A 105 12.11 -0.02 17.59
C SER A 105 11.96 -1.01 16.43
N ALA A 106 12.75 -2.09 16.39
CA ALA A 106 12.64 -3.10 15.34
C ALA A 106 11.27 -3.82 15.34
N VAL A 107 10.69 -4.10 16.51
CA VAL A 107 9.34 -4.65 16.62
C VAL A 107 8.31 -3.64 16.11
N ARG A 108 8.40 -2.38 16.55
CA ARG A 108 7.49 -1.30 16.14
C ARG A 108 7.51 -1.07 14.64
N ASP A 109 8.69 -1.03 14.04
CA ASP A 109 8.87 -0.84 12.60
C ASP A 109 8.24 -2.00 11.82
N ALA A 110 8.50 -3.24 12.22
CA ALA A 110 7.93 -4.41 11.55
C ALA A 110 6.39 -4.48 11.69
N SER A 111 5.86 -4.21 12.89
CA SER A 111 4.41 -4.10 13.13
C SER A 111 3.79 -2.98 12.29
N TRP A 112 4.44 -1.82 12.23
CA TRP A 112 4.01 -0.70 11.43
C TRP A 112 3.99 -1.03 9.93
N SER A 113 5.04 -1.68 9.40
CA SER A 113 5.08 -2.11 8.00
C SER A 113 3.93 -3.06 7.66
N LEU A 114 3.67 -4.06 8.52
CA LEU A 114 2.53 -4.97 8.33
C LEU A 114 1.20 -4.22 8.31
N ARG A 115 0.96 -3.31 9.27
CA ARG A 115 -0.32 -2.57 9.34
C ARG A 115 -0.48 -1.55 8.22
N ARG A 116 0.54 -0.71 7.99
CA ARG A 116 0.44 0.50 7.16
C ARG A 116 0.84 0.30 5.71
N ASP A 117 1.76 -0.63 5.45
CA ASP A 117 2.25 -0.92 4.10
C ASP A 117 1.67 -2.21 3.51
N ARG A 118 1.24 -3.18 4.33
CA ARG A 118 0.57 -4.40 3.84
C ARG A 118 -0.94 -4.32 3.96
N LEU A 119 -1.49 -4.35 5.17
CA LEU A 119 -2.93 -4.42 5.41
C LEU A 119 -3.67 -3.23 4.81
N ARG A 120 -3.25 -2.00 5.15
CA ARG A 120 -3.86 -0.77 4.61
C ARG A 120 -3.74 -0.67 3.09
N THR A 121 -2.62 -1.11 2.51
CA THR A 121 -2.43 -1.11 1.05
C THR A 121 -3.38 -2.11 0.40
N ALA A 122 -3.50 -3.32 0.95
CA ALA A 122 -4.40 -4.35 0.43
C ALA A 122 -5.87 -3.89 0.49
N ASP A 123 -6.28 -3.25 1.59
CA ASP A 123 -7.61 -2.66 1.73
C ASP A 123 -7.86 -1.56 0.69
N ALA A 124 -6.92 -0.62 0.54
CA ALA A 124 -7.05 0.45 -0.45
C ALA A 124 -7.04 -0.06 -1.90
N VAL A 125 -6.27 -1.12 -2.20
CA VAL A 125 -6.31 -1.79 -3.51
C VAL A 125 -7.64 -2.49 -3.72
N HIS A 126 -8.16 -3.19 -2.70
CA HIS A 126 -9.45 -3.84 -2.79
C HIS A 126 -10.59 -2.86 -3.02
N ALA A 127 -10.58 -1.71 -2.32
CA ALA A 127 -11.54 -0.64 -2.50
C ALA A 127 -11.55 -0.07 -3.93
N LEU A 128 -10.37 0.05 -4.55
CA LEU A 128 -10.24 0.51 -5.94
C LEU A 128 -10.63 -0.56 -6.97
N ALA A 129 -10.24 -1.82 -6.73
CA ALA A 129 -10.41 -2.91 -7.68
C ALA A 129 -11.83 -3.51 -7.66
N GLY A 130 -12.52 -3.42 -6.53
CA GLY A 130 -13.83 -4.01 -6.30
C GLY A 130 -13.80 -5.47 -5.86
N ALA A 131 -14.96 -5.96 -5.44
CA ALA A 131 -15.14 -7.34 -4.99
C ALA A 131 -14.94 -8.34 -6.13
N GLY A 132 -14.21 -9.44 -5.87
CA GLY A 132 -13.96 -10.49 -6.86
C GLY A 132 -13.02 -10.08 -8.00
N ALA A 133 -12.29 -8.97 -7.87
CA ALA A 133 -11.33 -8.51 -8.87
C ALA A 133 -10.28 -9.60 -9.17
N ALA A 134 -9.97 -9.78 -10.45
CA ALA A 134 -8.95 -10.72 -10.89
C ALA A 134 -7.54 -10.29 -10.46
N HIS A 135 -6.59 -11.23 -10.36
CA HIS A 135 -5.23 -10.94 -9.90
C HIS A 135 -4.53 -9.84 -10.70
N HIS A 136 -4.71 -9.81 -12.02
CA HIS A 136 -4.12 -8.78 -12.88
C HIS A 136 -4.72 -7.39 -12.62
N THR A 137 -6.00 -7.32 -12.24
CA THR A 137 -6.67 -6.08 -11.83
C THR A 137 -6.09 -5.57 -10.51
N LEU A 138 -5.91 -6.46 -9.52
CA LEU A 138 -5.27 -6.12 -8.25
C LEU A 138 -3.84 -5.60 -8.45
N HIS A 139 -3.06 -6.21 -9.36
CA HIS A 139 -1.71 -5.75 -9.71
C HIS A 139 -1.72 -4.33 -10.31
N GLY A 140 -2.65 -4.04 -11.22
CA GLY A 140 -2.82 -2.70 -11.78
C GLY A 140 -3.13 -1.66 -10.71
N TYR A 141 -4.12 -1.94 -9.84
CA TYR A 141 -4.50 -1.03 -8.77
C TYR A 141 -3.48 -0.93 -7.64
N LEU A 142 -2.61 -1.93 -7.43
CA LEU A 142 -1.44 -1.76 -6.55
C LEU A 142 -0.53 -0.64 -7.05
N SER A 143 -0.29 -0.56 -8.36
CA SER A 143 0.54 0.50 -8.95
C SER A 143 -0.11 1.88 -8.76
N VAL A 144 -1.43 1.97 -8.96
CA VAL A 144 -2.20 3.20 -8.69
C VAL A 144 -2.13 3.56 -7.21
N GLN A 145 -2.34 2.61 -6.31
CA GLN A 145 -2.29 2.82 -4.86
C GLN A 145 -0.92 3.30 -4.38
N GLN A 146 0.16 2.77 -4.96
CA GLN A 146 1.52 3.21 -4.65
C GLN A 146 1.75 4.65 -5.09
N ALA A 147 1.28 5.03 -6.30
CA ALA A 147 1.37 6.41 -6.77
C ALA A 147 0.61 7.37 -5.86
N LEU A 148 -0.62 7.03 -5.47
CA LEU A 148 -1.42 7.83 -4.54
C LEU A 148 -0.74 7.94 -3.17
N SER A 149 -0.25 6.82 -2.62
CA SER A 149 0.45 6.82 -1.33
C SER A 149 1.73 7.65 -1.35
N ALA A 150 2.39 7.76 -2.51
CA ALA A 150 3.57 8.57 -2.67
C ALA A 150 3.24 10.06 -2.81
N ILE A 151 2.12 10.41 -3.45
CA ILE A 151 1.56 11.77 -3.43
C ILE A 151 1.25 12.22 -2.00
N ASP A 152 0.61 11.36 -1.20
CA ASP A 152 0.31 11.67 0.20
C ASP A 152 1.59 11.89 1.02
N ARG A 153 2.65 11.12 0.78
CA ARG A 153 3.95 11.28 1.45
C ARG A 153 4.74 12.54 1.04
N MET A 154 4.47 13.08 -0.15
CA MET A 154 5.05 14.37 -0.57
C MET A 154 4.38 15.57 0.11
N GLU A 155 3.37 15.33 0.95
CA GLU A 155 2.59 16.36 1.65
C GLU A 155 1.95 17.40 0.73
N VAL A 156 1.46 16.96 -0.44
CA VAL A 156 0.74 17.85 -1.36
C VAL A 156 -0.63 18.19 -0.76
N ARG A 157 -0.78 19.43 -0.28
CA ARG A 157 -2.02 19.96 0.33
C ARG A 157 -2.86 20.68 -0.71
N GLY A 158 -4.10 21.05 -0.37
CA GLY A 158 -5.06 21.65 -1.30
C GLY A 158 -4.45 22.69 -2.25
N ARG A 159 -3.71 23.67 -1.69
CA ARG A 159 -3.04 24.74 -2.45
C ARG A 159 -2.18 24.24 -3.62
N ASP A 160 -1.61 23.04 -3.48
CA ASP A 160 -0.75 22.42 -4.47
C ASP A 160 -1.57 21.38 -5.27
N SER A 161 -1.55 21.49 -6.61
CA SER A 161 -2.21 20.52 -7.47
C SER A 161 -1.46 19.18 -7.49
N ALA A 162 -2.18 18.07 -7.55
CA ALA A 162 -1.61 16.76 -7.84
C ALA A 162 -2.41 16.03 -8.91
N GLY A 163 -1.79 15.04 -9.54
CA GLY A 163 -2.48 14.17 -10.49
C GLY A 163 -1.71 12.89 -10.75
N ILE A 164 -2.42 11.92 -11.32
CA ILE A 164 -1.86 10.67 -11.84
C ILE A 164 -2.20 10.53 -13.32
N GLY A 165 -1.23 10.03 -14.07
CA GLY A 165 -1.43 9.50 -15.42
C GLY A 165 -1.35 7.98 -15.38
N VAL A 166 -2.39 7.30 -15.86
CA VAL A 166 -2.44 5.83 -15.91
C VAL A 166 -2.40 5.41 -17.37
N VAL A 167 -1.30 4.78 -17.77
CA VAL A 167 -1.17 4.18 -19.10
C VAL A 167 -1.69 2.75 -19.02
N VAL A 168 -2.59 2.40 -19.94
CA VAL A 168 -3.11 1.05 -20.14
C VAL A 168 -2.68 0.59 -21.53
N TRP A 169 -2.04 -0.57 -21.59
CA TRP A 169 -1.53 -1.17 -22.82
C TRP A 169 -1.87 -2.66 -22.85
N GLY A 170 -1.96 -3.24 -24.05
CA GLY A 170 -2.22 -4.67 -24.23
C GLY A 170 -2.81 -5.00 -25.60
N ALA A 171 -2.56 -6.22 -26.08
CA ALA A 171 -3.01 -6.67 -27.41
C ALA A 171 -4.54 -6.62 -27.56
N ASP A 172 -5.27 -6.97 -26.50
CA ASP A 172 -6.74 -7.03 -26.50
C ASP A 172 -7.41 -5.69 -26.17
N LEU A 173 -6.64 -4.62 -25.98
CA LEU A 173 -7.19 -3.32 -25.59
C LEU A 173 -8.14 -2.78 -26.67
N SER A 174 -7.85 -3.00 -27.95
CA SER A 174 -8.71 -2.59 -29.06
C SER A 174 -10.13 -3.15 -28.95
N ALA A 175 -10.28 -4.43 -28.60
CA ALA A 175 -11.56 -5.09 -28.42
C ALA A 175 -12.35 -4.47 -27.25
N VAL A 176 -11.69 -4.20 -26.13
CA VAL A 176 -12.31 -3.58 -24.94
C VAL A 176 -12.72 -2.13 -25.22
N THR A 177 -11.86 -1.36 -25.88
CA THR A 177 -12.13 0.06 -26.18
C THR A 177 -13.31 0.28 -27.12
N SER A 178 -13.64 -0.69 -27.98
CA SER A 178 -14.81 -0.60 -28.86
C SER A 178 -16.12 -0.40 -28.09
N ARG A 179 -16.26 -1.03 -26.93
CA ARG A 179 -17.43 -0.90 -26.04
C ARG A 179 -17.57 0.50 -25.43
N PHE A 180 -16.46 1.21 -25.27
CA PHE A 180 -16.39 2.53 -24.63
C PHE A 180 -16.00 3.64 -25.61
N ALA A 181 -16.11 3.39 -26.92
CA ALA A 181 -15.57 4.26 -27.96
C ALA A 181 -16.11 5.70 -27.87
N GLY A 182 -17.40 5.87 -27.58
CA GLY A 182 -18.03 7.19 -27.40
C GLY A 182 -17.45 7.98 -26.23
N ASP A 183 -17.27 7.33 -25.07
CA ASP A 183 -16.68 7.97 -23.88
C ASP A 183 -15.20 8.29 -24.09
N ILE A 184 -14.45 7.39 -24.71
CA ILE A 184 -13.05 7.63 -25.05
C ILE A 184 -12.93 8.80 -26.02
N ALA A 185 -13.72 8.83 -27.10
CA ALA A 185 -13.71 9.91 -28.08
C ALA A 185 -14.05 11.26 -27.43
N ARG A 186 -15.07 11.31 -26.57
CA ARG A 186 -15.46 12.51 -25.81
C ARG A 186 -14.31 13.00 -24.92
N ARG A 187 -13.65 12.10 -24.18
CA ARG A 187 -12.54 12.44 -23.26
C ARG A 187 -11.24 12.78 -24.01
N CYS A 188 -11.07 12.28 -25.23
CA CYS A 188 -9.95 12.60 -26.11
C CYS A 188 -10.04 14.02 -26.71
N ALA A 189 -11.24 14.56 -26.87
CA ALA A 189 -11.48 15.88 -27.46
C ALA A 189 -11.13 17.06 -26.51
N ASP A 190 -10.73 16.80 -25.27
CA ASP A 190 -10.27 17.84 -24.36
C ASP A 190 -8.83 18.26 -24.71
N ASP A 191 -8.69 19.37 -25.45
CA ASP A 191 -7.39 19.93 -25.88
C ASP A 191 -6.52 20.40 -24.71
N LEU A 192 -7.13 20.77 -23.57
CA LEU A 192 -6.41 21.28 -22.39
C LEU A 192 -5.87 20.16 -21.50
N PHE A 193 -6.20 18.90 -21.81
CA PHE A 193 -5.72 17.72 -21.08
C PHE A 193 -5.98 17.82 -19.57
N THR A 194 -7.19 18.25 -19.21
CA THR A 194 -7.64 18.49 -17.83
C THR A 194 -7.95 17.19 -17.07
N ASN A 195 -8.59 17.32 -15.91
CA ASN A 195 -9.04 16.16 -15.15
C ASN A 195 -10.01 15.32 -16.01
N ASN A 196 -9.90 14.00 -15.93
CA ASN A 196 -10.67 13.04 -16.72
C ASN A 196 -10.36 13.04 -18.22
N SER A 197 -9.32 13.69 -18.73
CA SER A 197 -8.98 13.50 -20.15
C SER A 197 -8.47 12.08 -20.42
N VAL A 198 -8.59 11.67 -21.69
CA VAL A 198 -7.96 10.45 -22.23
C VAL A 198 -7.11 10.83 -23.43
N ARG A 199 -6.02 10.10 -23.65
CA ARG A 199 -5.28 10.12 -24.92
C ARG A 199 -5.11 8.71 -25.44
N SER A 200 -5.25 8.54 -26.75
CA SER A 200 -4.90 7.30 -27.45
C SER A 200 -3.61 7.53 -28.21
N VAL A 201 -2.57 6.75 -27.90
CA VAL A 201 -1.25 6.85 -28.52
C VAL A 201 -0.74 5.46 -28.84
N SER A 202 -0.52 5.18 -30.13
CA SER A 202 0.01 3.88 -30.60
C SER A 202 -0.77 2.67 -30.08
N GLY A 203 -2.10 2.77 -29.99
CA GLY A 203 -2.97 1.70 -29.49
C GLY A 203 -3.05 1.58 -27.96
N ASN A 204 -2.34 2.42 -27.20
CA ASN A 204 -2.43 2.50 -25.74
C ASN A 204 -3.36 3.64 -25.33
N LEU A 205 -3.94 3.54 -24.13
CA LEU A 205 -4.72 4.61 -23.52
C LEU A 205 -3.99 5.23 -22.34
N LEU A 206 -4.00 6.55 -22.27
CA LEU A 206 -3.53 7.33 -21.12
C LEU A 206 -4.74 8.02 -20.49
N PHE A 207 -5.06 7.64 -19.26
CA PHE A 207 -6.08 8.27 -18.43
C PHE A 207 -5.42 9.28 -17.49
N VAL A 208 -6.04 10.43 -17.31
CA VAL A 208 -5.54 11.48 -16.41
C VAL A 208 -6.56 11.82 -15.35
N TYR A 209 -6.09 11.83 -14.10
CA TYR A 209 -6.85 12.25 -12.94
C TYR A 209 -6.06 13.34 -12.23
N LYS A 210 -6.68 14.51 -12.03
CA LYS A 210 -6.05 15.70 -11.47
C LYS A 210 -6.98 16.32 -10.42
N ALA A 211 -6.39 16.76 -9.32
CA ALA A 211 -7.06 17.48 -8.26
C ALA A 211 -6.26 18.72 -7.87
N ALA A 212 -6.98 19.81 -7.63
CA ALA A 212 -6.45 21.07 -7.10
C ALA A 212 -7.57 21.79 -6.37
N ALA A 213 -7.28 22.39 -5.22
CA ALA A 213 -8.23 23.19 -4.45
C ALA A 213 -7.51 24.42 -3.87
N GLU A 214 -8.20 25.53 -3.61
CA GLU A 214 -7.52 26.68 -2.99
C GLU A 214 -7.12 26.37 -1.53
N ILE A 215 -7.96 25.61 -0.83
CA ILE A 215 -7.80 25.20 0.55
C ILE A 215 -8.07 23.70 0.62
N GLY A 216 -7.24 22.96 1.34
CA GLY A 216 -7.43 21.53 1.54
C GLY A 216 -6.40 20.93 2.49
N GLU A 217 -6.76 19.81 3.09
CA GLU A 217 -5.96 19.04 4.03
C GLU A 217 -5.10 17.99 3.31
N LEU A 218 -4.17 17.40 4.05
CA LEU A 218 -3.37 16.30 3.55
C LEU A 218 -4.27 15.13 3.11
N GLY A 219 -4.06 14.65 1.89
CA GLY A 219 -4.80 13.56 1.29
C GLY A 219 -6.10 13.95 0.57
N ASP A 220 -6.51 15.23 0.54
CA ASP A 220 -7.69 15.64 -0.24
C ASP A 220 -7.53 15.35 -1.73
N ASN A 221 -6.34 15.60 -2.28
CA ASN A 221 -6.05 15.34 -3.69
C ASN A 221 -6.22 13.85 -4.03
N THR A 222 -5.69 12.95 -3.20
CA THR A 222 -5.78 11.50 -3.44
C THR A 222 -7.18 10.97 -3.15
N ARG A 223 -7.92 11.53 -2.19
CA ARG A 223 -9.35 11.25 -2.00
C ARG A 223 -10.16 11.60 -3.24
N ASN A 224 -9.97 12.78 -3.82
CA ASN A 224 -10.63 13.18 -5.06
C ASN A 224 -10.30 12.24 -6.22
N MET A 225 -9.03 11.87 -6.39
CA MET A 225 -8.61 10.94 -7.44
C MET A 225 -9.17 9.53 -7.27
N ARG A 226 -9.42 9.07 -6.03
CA ARG A 226 -10.05 7.76 -5.76
C ARG A 226 -11.54 7.72 -6.08
N ALA A 227 -12.21 8.86 -6.09
CA ALA A 227 -13.66 8.96 -6.30
C ALA A 227 -14.06 9.15 -7.78
N ALA A 228 -13.07 9.28 -8.68
CA ALA A 228 -13.26 9.50 -10.12
C ALA A 228 -13.50 8.20 -10.89
#